data_AF-A0A4U2EJL4-F1
#
_entry.id   AF-A0A4U2EJL4-F1
#
_cell.length_a   1.000
_cell.length_b   1.000
_cell.length_c   1.000
_cell.angle_alpha   90.00
_cell.angle_beta   90.00
_cell.angle_gamma   90.00
#
_symmetry.space_group_name_H-M   'P 1'
#
loop_
_entity.id
_entity.type
_entity.pdbx_description
1 polymer ?
#
loop_
_entity_poly.entity_id
_entity_poly.type
_entity_poly.pdbx_seq_one_letter_code
_entity_poly.pdbx_strand_id
1 'polypeptide(L)'
;MSPFMSFDRERWSELRNLVPMTLSESDLKELQGINEKLTMEEAVEIYLPLSRLLNLYVAARQNRNSVLHQFLDKKEKAPPFIIGIAGSVAVGKSTTARLLKALLSRWENHPKVELVTTDGFLYPNEVLKEKGLMSKKGFPES
;
A
#
# COMPACT_ATOMS: atom_id res chain seq x y z
N MET A 1 -16.02 -21.00 10.82
CA MET A 1 -15.95 -19.53 10.66
C MET A 1 -14.86 -19.21 9.67
N SER A 2 -15.08 -18.27 8.75
CA SER A 2 -14.04 -17.81 7.83
C SER A 2 -13.02 -16.94 8.59
N PRO A 3 -11.72 -17.01 8.26
CA PRO A 3 -10.73 -16.07 8.81
C PRO A 3 -10.86 -14.65 8.23
N PHE A 4 -11.75 -14.44 7.26
CA PHE A 4 -11.96 -13.15 6.60
C PHE A 4 -13.31 -12.54 6.95
N MET A 5 -13.32 -11.22 7.11
CA MET A 5 -14.53 -10.40 7.10
C MET A 5 -14.82 -9.94 5.67
N SER A 6 -16.05 -10.15 5.21
CA SER A 6 -16.49 -9.76 3.87
C SER A 6 -17.37 -8.52 3.93
N PHE A 7 -17.16 -7.60 3.00
CA PHE A 7 -17.94 -6.38 2.85
C PHE A 7 -18.33 -6.24 1.38
N ASP A 8 -19.57 -5.83 1.13
CA ASP A 8 -19.92 -5.25 -0.16
C ASP A 8 -19.41 -3.80 -0.26
N ARG A 9 -19.54 -3.22 -1.45
CA ARG A 9 -19.04 -1.88 -1.73
C ARG A 9 -19.72 -0.81 -0.89
N GLU A 10 -21.03 -0.90 -0.72
CA GLU A 10 -21.82 0.08 0.02
C GLU A 10 -21.38 0.13 1.48
N ARG A 11 -21.37 -1.03 2.15
CA ARG A 11 -20.93 -1.15 3.56
C ARG A 11 -19.47 -0.77 3.75
N TRP A 12 -18.60 -1.08 2.79
CA TRP A 12 -17.19 -0.67 2.85
C TRP A 12 -17.03 0.84 2.79
N SER A 13 -17.78 1.51 1.90
CA SER A 13 -17.68 2.95 1.70
C SER A 13 -18.10 3.76 2.94
N GLU A 14 -19.05 3.26 3.72
CA GLU A 14 -19.54 3.89 4.95
C GLU A 14 -18.46 4.01 6.04
N LEU A 15 -17.46 3.12 6.03
CA LEU A 15 -16.36 3.13 6.99
C LEU A 15 -15.50 4.40 6.92
N ARG A 16 -15.65 5.20 5.86
CA ARG A 16 -15.02 6.53 5.76
C ARG A 16 -15.52 7.49 6.85
N ASN A 17 -16.81 7.43 7.22
CA ASN A 17 -17.48 8.46 8.03
C ASN A 17 -17.02 8.47 9.51
N LEU A 18 -16.29 7.44 9.94
CA LEU A 18 -15.90 7.28 11.34
C LEU A 18 -14.66 8.12 11.77
N VAL A 19 -14.05 8.93 10.89
CA VAL A 19 -12.87 9.81 11.15
C VAL A 19 -12.95 11.03 10.23
N PRO A 20 -12.53 12.23 10.68
CA PRO A 20 -12.48 13.43 9.83
C PRO A 20 -11.69 13.20 8.55
N MET A 21 -12.31 13.57 7.43
CA MET A 21 -11.75 13.48 6.09
C MET A 21 -10.54 14.43 5.98
N THR A 22 -9.34 13.88 5.80
CA THR A 22 -8.09 14.65 5.69
C THR A 22 -7.72 15.02 4.25
N LEU A 23 -8.49 14.56 3.25
CA LEU A 23 -8.24 14.89 1.86
C LEU A 23 -9.14 16.02 1.38
N SER A 24 -8.50 17.04 0.82
CA SER A 24 -9.14 18.10 0.07
C SER A 24 -9.51 17.64 -1.34
N GLU A 25 -10.41 18.38 -2.02
CA GLU A 25 -10.67 18.15 -3.45
C GLU A 25 -9.41 18.28 -4.31
N SER A 26 -8.47 19.15 -3.93
CA SER A 26 -7.17 19.27 -4.59
C SER A 26 -6.33 18.00 -4.48
N ASP A 27 -6.35 17.35 -3.32
CA ASP A 27 -5.65 16.07 -3.11
C ASP A 27 -6.19 14.98 -4.02
N LEU A 28 -7.51 14.96 -4.19
CA LEU A 28 -8.19 13.99 -5.06
C LEU A 28 -7.90 14.25 -6.55
N LYS A 29 -7.82 15.52 -6.98
CA LYS A 29 -7.38 15.88 -8.34
C LYS A 29 -5.94 15.45 -8.62
N GLU A 30 -5.04 15.61 -7.65
CA GLU A 30 -3.67 15.14 -7.77
C GLU A 30 -3.62 13.61 -7.92
N LEU A 31 -4.48 12.88 -7.19
CA LEU A 31 -4.62 11.42 -7.32
C LEU A 31 -5.15 11.01 -8.71
N GLN A 32 -6.06 11.78 -9.32
CA GLN A 32 -6.47 11.54 -10.71
C GLN A 32 -5.32 11.74 -11.70
N GLY A 33 -4.44 12.71 -11.46
CA GLY A 33 -3.22 12.91 -12.26
C GLY A 33 -2.26 11.70 -12.22
N ILE A 34 -2.30 10.91 -11.15
CA ILE A 34 -1.50 9.67 -11.00
C ILE A 34 -2.10 8.51 -11.80
N ASN A 35 -3.41 8.52 -12.07
CA ASN A 35 -4.09 7.51 -12.87
C ASN A 35 -5.37 8.06 -13.53
N GLU A 36 -5.30 8.33 -14.84
CA GLU A 36 -6.42 8.85 -15.65
C GLU A 36 -7.68 7.96 -15.62
N LYS A 37 -7.54 6.68 -15.25
CA LYS A 37 -8.66 5.73 -15.17
C LYS A 37 -9.32 5.68 -13.79
N LEU A 38 -8.77 6.32 -12.76
CA LEU A 38 -9.37 6.32 -11.43
C LEU A 38 -10.49 7.34 -11.36
N THR A 39 -11.70 6.90 -11.06
CA THR A 39 -12.80 7.82 -10.79
C THR A 39 -12.72 8.37 -9.37
N MET A 40 -13.27 9.57 -9.18
CA MET A 40 -13.35 10.20 -7.86
C MET A 40 -14.13 9.34 -6.87
N GLU A 41 -15.20 8.71 -7.34
CA GLU A 41 -16.04 7.81 -6.56
C GLU A 41 -15.22 6.60 -6.06
N GLU A 42 -14.42 5.97 -6.92
CA GLU A 42 -13.61 4.82 -6.52
C GLU A 42 -12.52 5.22 -5.51
N ALA A 43 -11.87 6.37 -5.70
CA ALA A 43 -10.91 6.90 -4.75
C ALA A 43 -11.52 7.03 -3.35
N VAL A 44 -12.71 7.63 -3.28
CA VAL A 44 -13.42 7.94 -2.04
C VAL A 44 -14.04 6.70 -1.38
N GLU A 45 -14.70 5.84 -2.16
CA GLU A 45 -15.45 4.71 -1.63
C GLU A 45 -14.57 3.51 -1.30
N ILE A 46 -13.47 3.31 -2.03
CA ILE A 46 -12.63 2.11 -1.89
C ILE A 46 -11.31 2.44 -1.19
N TYR A 47 -10.54 3.38 -1.74
CA TYR A 47 -9.16 3.60 -1.32
C TYR A 47 -9.05 4.44 -0.04
N LEU A 48 -9.98 5.35 0.25
CA LEU A 48 -9.98 6.08 1.52
C LEU A 48 -10.19 5.17 2.73
N PRO A 49 -11.26 4.35 2.81
CA PRO A 49 -11.40 3.41 3.92
C PRO A 49 -10.21 2.48 4.05
N LEU A 50 -9.64 2.01 2.93
CA LEU A 50 -8.46 1.16 2.94
C LEU A 50 -7.22 1.86 3.51
N SER A 51 -6.92 3.08 3.06
CA SER A 51 -5.77 3.85 3.55
C SER A 51 -5.89 4.12 5.06
N ARG A 52 -7.11 4.38 5.54
CA ARG A 52 -7.39 4.55 6.95
C ARG A 52 -7.17 3.27 7.75
N LEU A 53 -7.69 2.14 7.25
CA LEU A 53 -7.46 0.84 7.90
C LEU A 53 -5.96 0.56 8.03
N LEU A 54 -5.20 0.78 6.95
CA LEU A 54 -3.75 0.64 6.94
C LEU A 54 -3.07 1.59 7.94
N ASN A 55 -3.52 2.84 8.03
CA ASN A 55 -3.02 3.78 9.04
C ASN A 55 -3.24 3.28 10.48
N LEU A 56 -4.39 2.68 10.79
CA LEU A 56 -4.65 2.08 12.10
C LEU A 56 -3.67 0.94 12.40
N TYR A 57 -3.36 0.08 11.41
CA TYR A 57 -2.35 -0.97 11.55
C TYR A 57 -0.94 -0.39 11.78
N VAL A 58 -0.58 0.68 11.07
CA VAL A 58 0.71 1.37 11.25
C VAL A 58 0.82 1.95 12.67
N ALA A 59 -0.20 2.69 13.12
CA ALA A 59 -0.22 3.27 14.46
C ALA A 59 -0.15 2.20 15.56
N ALA A 60 -0.92 1.12 15.43
CA ALA A 60 -0.87 0.00 16.37
C ALA A 60 0.53 -0.63 16.42
N ARG A 61 1.20 -0.78 15.26
CA ARG A 61 2.56 -1.33 15.21
C ARG A 61 3.59 -0.38 15.83
N GLN A 62 3.49 0.92 15.58
CA GLN A 62 4.35 1.94 16.19
C GLN A 62 4.23 1.92 17.72
N ASN A 63 3.00 1.90 18.24
CA ASN A 63 2.73 1.82 19.68
C ASN A 63 3.34 0.55 20.29
N ARG A 64 3.14 -0.60 19.66
CA ARG A 64 3.73 -1.87 20.11
C ARG A 64 5.26 -1.81 20.16
N ASN A 65 5.89 -1.24 19.12
CA ASN A 65 7.35 -1.11 19.08
C ASN A 65 7.85 -0.16 20.20
N SER A 66 7.12 0.92 20.49
CA SER A 66 7.45 1.84 21.59
C SER A 66 7.50 1.13 22.96
N VAL A 67 6.46 0.33 23.26
CA VAL A 67 6.41 -0.47 24.51
C VAL A 67 7.58 -1.45 24.59
N LEU A 68 7.90 -2.15 23.49
CA LEU A 68 9.02 -3.09 23.46
C LEU A 68 10.37 -2.39 23.63
N HIS A 69 10.55 -1.22 23.02
CA HIS A 69 11.80 -0.45 23.15
C HIS A 69 12.01 0.02 24.60
N GLN A 70 10.95 0.48 25.26
CA GLN A 70 11.00 0.85 26.67
C GLN A 70 11.33 -0.35 27.57
N PHE A 71 10.71 -1.51 27.33
CA PHE A 71 10.96 -2.72 28.12
C PHE A 71 12.39 -3.27 27.95
N LEU A 72 12.94 -3.20 26.73
CA LEU A 72 14.25 -3.75 26.39
C LEU A 72 15.39 -2.74 26.48
N ASP A 73 15.13 -1.51 26.95
CA ASP A 73 16.08 -0.37 26.95
C ASP A 73 16.79 -0.16 25.60
N LYS A 74 16.03 -0.26 24.51
CA LYS A 74 16.54 -0.07 23.14
C LYS A 74 16.29 1.34 22.64
N LYS A 75 17.33 1.99 22.12
CA LYS A 75 17.28 3.33 21.50
C LYS A 75 17.25 3.30 19.96
N GLU A 76 17.17 2.11 19.37
CA GLU A 76 17.17 1.94 17.92
C GLU A 76 15.88 2.49 17.30
N LYS A 77 15.97 2.95 16.04
CA LYS A 77 14.79 3.34 15.27
C LYS A 77 13.95 2.10 14.99
N ALA A 78 12.64 2.21 15.20
CA ALA A 78 11.72 1.14 14.85
C ALA A 78 11.83 0.80 13.35
N PRO A 79 11.74 -0.49 12.97
CA PRO A 79 11.78 -0.89 11.57
C PRO A 79 10.57 -0.32 10.81
N PRO A 80 10.69 -0.11 9.49
CA PRO A 80 9.59 0.37 8.66
C PRO A 80 8.42 -0.63 8.64
N PHE A 81 7.22 -0.11 8.40
CA PHE A 81 6.05 -0.93 8.13
C PHE A 81 6.02 -1.28 6.63
N ILE A 82 5.92 -2.58 6.29
CA ILE A 82 5.96 -3.06 4.90
C ILE A 82 4.57 -3.53 4.49
N ILE A 83 4.09 -3.02 3.35
CA ILE A 83 2.84 -3.46 2.71
C ILE A 83 3.21 -4.16 1.40
N GLY A 84 2.89 -5.46 1.31
CA GLY A 84 3.04 -6.24 0.07
C GLY A 84 1.77 -6.16 -0.77
N ILE A 85 1.90 -5.82 -2.06
CA ILE A 85 0.78 -5.79 -3.02
C ILE A 85 1.05 -6.83 -4.09
N ALA A 86 0.27 -7.91 -4.07
CA ALA A 86 0.39 -9.06 -4.98
C ALA A 86 -0.83 -9.18 -5.91
N GLY A 87 -0.74 -10.03 -6.92
CA GLY A 87 -1.79 -10.25 -7.91
C GLY A 87 -1.26 -10.51 -9.33
N SER A 88 -2.15 -10.88 -10.23
CA SER A 88 -1.79 -11.22 -11.62
C SER A 88 -1.19 -10.05 -12.40
N VAL A 89 -0.55 -10.35 -13.54
CA VAL A 89 -0.10 -9.33 -14.50
C VAL A 89 -1.32 -8.55 -15.00
N ALA A 90 -1.15 -7.24 -15.20
CA ALA A 90 -2.19 -6.31 -15.66
C ALA A 90 -3.42 -6.11 -14.75
N VAL A 91 -3.48 -6.73 -13.56
CA VAL A 91 -4.62 -6.56 -12.61
C VAL A 91 -4.69 -5.17 -11.95
N GLY A 92 -3.68 -4.30 -12.15
CA GLY A 92 -3.67 -2.95 -11.58
C GLY A 92 -2.85 -2.77 -10.29
N LYS A 93 -1.92 -3.69 -9.96
CA LYS A 93 -1.05 -3.58 -8.77
C LYS A 93 -0.33 -2.23 -8.67
N SER A 94 0.34 -1.81 -9.74
CA SER A 94 1.12 -0.56 -9.76
C SER A 94 0.24 0.66 -9.59
N THR A 95 -0.99 0.61 -10.12
CA THR A 95 -2.01 1.64 -9.92
C THR A 95 -2.41 1.73 -8.46
N THR A 96 -2.81 0.61 -7.86
CA THR A 96 -3.17 0.53 -6.43
C THR A 96 -2.03 1.02 -5.54
N ALA A 97 -0.79 0.59 -5.83
CA ALA A 97 0.38 0.94 -5.04
C ALA A 97 0.70 2.45 -5.07
N ARG A 98 0.60 3.09 -6.24
CA ARG A 98 0.82 4.54 -6.36
C ARG A 98 -0.24 5.35 -5.62
N LEU A 99 -1.50 4.92 -5.70
CA LEU A 99 -2.60 5.56 -4.96
C LEU A 99 -2.42 5.42 -3.46
N LEU A 100 -2.14 4.21 -2.97
CA LEU A 100 -1.88 3.99 -1.56
C LEU A 100 -0.66 4.79 -1.06
N LYS A 101 0.41 4.90 -1.85
CA LYS A 101 1.55 5.77 -1.52
C LYS A 101 1.09 7.21 -1.30
N ALA A 102 0.38 7.79 -2.27
CA ALA A 102 -0.07 9.17 -2.19
C ALA A 102 -1.07 9.42 -1.04
N LEU A 103 -1.95 8.46 -0.75
CA LEU A 103 -2.89 8.54 0.36
C LEU A 103 -2.20 8.42 1.73
N LEU A 104 -1.26 7.49 1.87
CA LEU A 104 -0.56 7.24 3.13
C LEU A 104 0.42 8.37 3.48
N SER A 105 1.10 8.96 2.50
CA SER A 105 2.05 10.07 2.73
C SER A 105 1.41 11.32 3.36
N ARG A 106 0.08 11.44 3.34
CA ARG A 106 -0.65 12.59 3.89
C ARG A 106 -0.94 12.49 5.39
N TRP A 107 -0.65 11.35 6.02
CA TRP A 107 -0.84 11.19 7.46
C TRP A 107 0.39 11.65 8.24
N GLU A 108 0.18 12.47 9.26
CA GLU A 108 1.26 13.07 10.06
C GLU A 108 2.14 12.05 10.79
N ASN A 109 1.59 10.88 11.15
CA ASN A 109 2.30 9.84 11.90
C ASN A 109 3.24 8.97 11.05
N HIS A 110 3.24 9.11 9.72
CA HIS A 110 4.20 8.43 8.82
C HIS A 110 4.36 9.16 7.46
N PRO A 111 4.92 10.39 7.45
CA PRO A 111 4.96 11.22 6.24
C PRO A 111 5.85 10.64 5.12
N LYS A 112 6.77 9.72 5.44
CA LYS A 112 7.66 9.10 4.46
C LYS A 112 7.14 7.73 4.04
N VAL A 113 6.59 7.66 2.82
CA VAL A 113 6.14 6.42 2.18
C VAL A 113 6.89 6.21 0.88
N GLU A 114 7.56 5.07 0.76
CA GLU A 114 8.31 4.68 -0.43
C GLU A 114 7.59 3.54 -1.19
N LEU A 115 7.81 3.49 -2.51
CA LEU A 115 7.29 2.44 -3.37
C LEU A 115 8.46 1.78 -4.09
N VAL A 116 8.57 0.46 -3.94
CA VAL A 116 9.57 -0.37 -4.61
C VAL A 116 8.84 -1.47 -5.37
N THR A 117 9.18 -1.65 -6.64
CA THR A 117 8.64 -2.75 -7.47
C THR A 117 9.61 -3.93 -7.43
N THR A 118 9.07 -5.16 -7.37
CA THR A 118 9.87 -6.38 -7.41
C THR A 118 10.48 -6.63 -8.79
N ASP A 119 9.92 -6.03 -9.85
CA ASP A 119 10.42 -6.15 -11.23
C ASP A 119 11.87 -5.66 -11.36
N GLY A 120 12.29 -4.72 -10.49
CA GLY A 120 13.68 -4.24 -10.43
C GLY A 120 14.67 -5.25 -9.85
N PHE A 121 14.19 -6.36 -9.29
CA PHE A 121 15.01 -7.44 -8.73
C PHE A 121 15.13 -8.65 -9.68
N LEU A 122 14.45 -8.62 -10.83
CA LEU A 122 14.63 -9.64 -11.86
C LEU A 122 16.07 -9.62 -12.37
N TYR A 123 16.56 -10.79 -12.79
CA TYR A 123 17.84 -10.85 -13.46
C TYR A 123 17.86 -9.96 -14.71
N PRO A 124 19.01 -9.33 -15.04
CA PRO A 124 19.18 -8.65 -16.32
C PRO A 124 18.87 -9.59 -17.48
N ASN A 125 18.36 -9.04 -18.59
CA ASN A 125 17.98 -9.85 -19.77
C ASN A 125 19.15 -10.73 -20.28
N GLU A 126 20.41 -10.32 -20.10
CA GLU A 126 21.59 -11.10 -20.45
C GLU A 126 21.71 -12.38 -19.60
N VAL A 127 21.58 -12.26 -18.28
CA VAL A 127 21.60 -13.39 -17.34
C VAL A 127 20.39 -14.30 -17.57
N LEU A 128 19.21 -13.73 -17.86
CA LEU A 128 18.03 -14.53 -18.21
C LEU A 128 18.23 -15.35 -19.50
N LYS A 129 18.92 -14.80 -20.50
CA LYS A 129 19.27 -15.53 -21.73
C LYS A 129 20.27 -16.64 -21.46
N GLU A 130 21.35 -16.33 -20.72
CA GLU A 130 22.38 -17.30 -20.34
C GLU A 130 21.79 -18.50 -19.58
N LYS A 131 20.83 -18.24 -18.68
CA LYS A 131 20.16 -19.28 -17.90
C LYS A 131 18.97 -19.96 -18.60
N GLY A 132 18.63 -19.57 -19.83
CA GLY A 132 17.46 -20.09 -20.54
C GLY A 132 16.11 -19.74 -19.89
N LEU A 133 16.06 -18.67 -19.10
CA LEU A 133 14.89 -18.25 -18.30
C LEU A 133 14.04 -17.15 -18.97
N MET A 134 14.34 -16.77 -20.21
CA MET A 134 13.61 -15.69 -20.90
C MET A 134 12.10 -15.92 -21.00
N SER A 135 11.66 -17.16 -21.23
CA SER A 135 10.24 -17.53 -21.29
C SER A 135 9.56 -17.59 -19.91
N LYS A 136 10.35 -17.56 -18.83
CA LYS A 136 9.91 -17.62 -17.44
C LYS A 136 10.08 -16.29 -16.72
N LYS A 137 10.27 -15.19 -17.44
CA LYS A 137 10.38 -13.86 -16.85
C LYS A 137 9.13 -13.55 -16.00
N GLY A 138 9.33 -13.27 -14.72
CA GLY A 138 8.26 -13.04 -13.74
C GLY A 138 7.89 -14.26 -12.89
N PHE A 139 8.54 -15.41 -13.07
CA PHE A 139 8.42 -16.58 -12.20
C PHE A 139 9.48 -16.52 -11.08
N PRO A 140 9.31 -17.28 -9.98
CA PRO A 140 10.24 -17.24 -8.84
C PRO A 140 11.72 -17.46 -9.18
N GLU A 141 12.02 -18.22 -10.24
CA GLU A 141 13.39 -18.49 -10.69
C GLU A 141 14.04 -17.39 -11.52
N SER A 142 13.28 -16.40 -12.02
CA SER A 142 13.73 -15.34 -12.93
C SER A 142 14.09 -14.02 -12.26
#